data_AF-A0A8J3D017-F1
#
_entry.id   AF-A0A8J3D017-F1
#
_cell.length_a   1.000
_cell.length_b   1.000
_cell.length_c   1.000
_cell.angle_alpha   90.00
_cell.angle_beta   90.00
_cell.angle_gamma   90.00
#
_symmetry.space_group_name_H-M   'P 1'
#
loop_
_entity.id
_entity.type
_entity.pdbx_description
1 polymer ?
#
loop_
_entity_poly.entity_id
_entity_poly.type
_entity_poly.pdbx_seq_one_letter_code
_entity_poly.pdbx_strand_id
1 'polypeptide(L)'
;MPTILTITTVALVLAQFPAISRLRGSRVLGMFMIYLFLAVIGAYCDVPALLQDGTLAIWLLVIICIIVLIHAALLMGVAKLLKQDPDVVAVASQANIGGSSSALALARSLGRPDLQLPAILVGTLGNGLGTYLGFAVAEWLR
;
A
#
# COMPACT_ATOMS: atom_id res chain seq x y z
N MET A 1 -15.44 -14.71 11.88
CA MET A 1 -14.29 -13.77 11.84
C MET A 1 -13.80 -13.66 10.41
N PRO A 2 -13.62 -12.45 9.86
CA PRO A 2 -13.05 -12.25 8.52
C PRO A 2 -11.74 -13.02 8.36
N THR A 3 -11.63 -13.85 7.31
CA THR A 3 -10.45 -14.69 7.06
C THR A 3 -9.15 -13.88 6.99
N ILE A 4 -9.23 -12.65 6.48
CA ILE A 4 -8.09 -11.74 6.40
C ILE A 4 -7.56 -11.33 7.79
N LEU A 5 -8.43 -11.13 8.78
CA LEU A 5 -8.00 -10.83 10.15
C LEU A 5 -7.29 -12.04 10.76
N THR A 6 -7.79 -13.25 10.52
CA THR A 6 -7.16 -14.48 11.02
C THR A 6 -5.77 -14.67 10.42
N ILE A 7 -5.65 -14.55 9.08
CA ILE A 7 -4.37 -14.70 8.39
C ILE A 7 -3.39 -13.60 8.81
N THR A 8 -3.83 -12.33 8.87
CA THR A 8 -2.97 -11.23 9.31
C THR A 8 -2.53 -11.37 10.77
N THR A 9 -3.41 -11.82 11.67
CA THR A 9 -3.06 -12.07 13.08
C THR A 9 -1.98 -13.16 13.18
N VAL A 10 -2.22 -14.31 12.52
CA VAL A 10 -1.27 -15.43 12.55
C VAL A 10 0.07 -15.02 11.94
N ALA A 11 0.07 -14.34 10.80
CA ALA A 11 1.30 -13.87 10.16
C ALA A 11 2.09 -12.91 11.05
N LEU A 12 1.43 -11.93 11.69
CA LEU A 12 2.07 -10.97 12.58
C LEU A 12 2.65 -11.64 13.82
N VAL A 13 1.91 -12.58 14.44
CA VAL A 13 2.39 -13.35 15.60
C VAL A 13 3.60 -14.19 15.23
N LEU A 14 3.50 -14.93 14.12
CA LEU A 14 4.60 -15.77 13.62
C LEU A 14 5.85 -14.95 13.27
N ALA A 15 5.68 -13.74 12.73
CA ALA A 15 6.78 -12.85 12.37
C ALA A 15 7.66 -12.44 13.57
N GLN A 16 7.13 -12.48 14.81
CA GLN A 16 7.90 -12.13 16.00
C GLN A 16 8.90 -13.20 16.43
N PHE A 17 8.77 -14.44 15.95
CA PHE A 17 9.69 -15.51 16.31
C PHE A 17 10.98 -15.44 15.49
N PRO A 18 12.18 -15.50 16.12
CA PRO A 18 13.46 -15.42 15.42
C PRO A 18 13.65 -16.50 14.35
N ALA A 19 13.10 -17.69 14.58
CA ALA A 19 13.14 -18.80 13.63
C ALA A 19 12.45 -18.45 12.31
N ILE A 20 11.43 -17.59 12.34
CA ILE A 20 10.60 -17.23 11.19
C ILE A 20 11.12 -15.94 10.54
N SER A 21 11.42 -14.91 11.35
CA SER A 21 11.96 -13.64 10.82
C SER A 21 13.33 -13.77 10.16
N ARG A 22 14.12 -14.80 10.53
CA ARG A 22 15.45 -15.07 9.96
C ARG A 22 15.47 -16.16 8.90
N LEU A 23 14.30 -16.59 8.41
CA LEU A 23 14.22 -17.56 7.31
C LEU A 23 14.98 -17.05 6.09
N ARG A 24 15.92 -17.87 5.60
CA ARG A 24 16.66 -17.56 4.37
C ARG A 24 15.68 -17.52 3.21
N GLY A 25 15.75 -16.46 2.40
CA GLY A 25 14.87 -16.29 1.25
C GLY A 25 13.50 -15.67 1.56
N SER A 26 13.19 -15.30 2.82
CA SER A 26 11.93 -14.64 3.20
C SER A 26 11.62 -13.41 2.34
N ARG A 27 12.65 -12.59 2.06
CA ARG A 27 12.54 -11.42 1.17
C ARG A 27 12.20 -11.81 -0.28
N VAL A 28 12.83 -12.85 -0.82
CA VAL A 28 12.61 -13.30 -2.21
C VAL A 28 11.19 -13.84 -2.35
N LEU A 29 10.77 -14.70 -1.42
CA LEU A 29 9.43 -15.26 -1.40
C LEU A 29 8.37 -14.17 -1.22
N GLY A 30 8.59 -13.21 -0.32
CA GLY A 30 7.70 -12.08 -0.11
C GLY A 30 7.51 -11.22 -1.37
N MET A 31 8.60 -10.87 -2.06
CA MET A 31 8.53 -10.14 -3.34
C MET A 31 7.80 -10.94 -4.42
N PHE A 32 8.07 -12.24 -4.52
CA PHE A 32 7.38 -13.11 -5.48
C PHE A 32 5.87 -13.17 -5.21
N MET A 33 5.45 -13.34 -3.95
CA MET A 33 4.05 -13.32 -3.55
C MET A 33 3.38 -11.96 -3.83
N ILE A 34 4.07 -10.84 -3.57
CA ILE A 34 3.58 -9.49 -3.90
C ILE A 34 3.37 -9.34 -5.41
N TYR A 35 4.31 -9.81 -6.24
CA TYR A 35 4.15 -9.73 -7.70
C TYR A 35 3.01 -10.60 -8.21
N LEU A 36 2.83 -11.79 -7.65
CA LEU A 36 1.68 -12.64 -7.96
C LEU A 36 0.36 -11.96 -7.58
N PHE A 37 0.29 -11.36 -6.39
CA PHE A 37 -0.87 -10.60 -5.94
C PHE A 37 -1.20 -9.42 -6.87
N LEU A 38 -0.20 -8.61 -7.25
CA LEU A 38 -0.37 -7.51 -8.21
C LEU A 38 -0.85 -8.02 -9.58
N ALA A 39 -0.29 -9.12 -10.08
CA ALA A 39 -0.71 -9.72 -11.33
C ALA A 39 -2.17 -10.18 -11.29
N VAL A 40 -2.59 -10.80 -10.19
CA VAL A 40 -3.97 -11.23 -9.97
C VAL A 40 -4.92 -10.03 -9.87
N ILE A 41 -4.58 -8.98 -9.11
CA ILE A 41 -5.40 -7.75 -9.07
C ILE A 41 -5.55 -7.14 -10.47
N GLY A 42 -4.44 -7.06 -11.23
CA GLY A 42 -4.47 -6.58 -12.60
C GLY A 42 -5.38 -7.43 -13.50
N ALA A 43 -5.36 -8.75 -13.33
CA ALA A 43 -6.22 -9.66 -14.09
C ALA A 43 -7.70 -9.61 -13.67
N TYR A 44 -8.01 -9.30 -12.41
CA TYR A 44 -9.37 -9.05 -11.92
C TYR A 44 -9.96 -7.72 -12.41
N CYS A 45 -9.14 -6.84 -12.99
CA CYS A 45 -9.62 -5.61 -13.60
C CYS A 45 -10.41 -5.93 -14.89
N ASP A 46 -11.73 -6.01 -14.77
CA ASP A 46 -12.63 -6.18 -15.90
C ASP A 46 -12.83 -4.83 -16.62
N VAL A 47 -11.82 -4.48 -17.43
CA VAL A 47 -11.85 -3.26 -18.27
C VAL A 47 -13.06 -3.25 -19.21
N PRO A 48 -13.45 -4.37 -19.86
CA PRO A 48 -14.67 -4.42 -20.67
C PRO A 48 -15.95 -4.08 -19.89
N ALA A 49 -16.15 -4.62 -18.68
CA ALA A 49 -17.30 -4.27 -17.85
C ALA A 49 -17.26 -2.78 -17.44
N LEU A 50 -16.07 -2.26 -17.14
CA LEU A 50 -15.85 -0.84 -16.87
C LEU A 50 -16.30 0.06 -18.05
N LEU A 51 -16.06 -0.40 -19.29
CA LEU A 51 -16.47 0.32 -20.50
C LEU A 51 -17.96 0.19 -20.81
N GLN A 52 -18.60 -0.92 -20.42
CA GLN A 52 -20.05 -1.13 -20.56
C GLN A 52 -20.86 -0.28 -19.57
N ASP A 53 -20.40 -0.16 -18.33
CA ASP A 53 -20.97 0.76 -17.33
C ASP A 53 -20.54 2.23 -17.58
N GLY A 54 -19.62 2.43 -18.54
CA GLY A 54 -19.29 3.64 -19.28
C GLY A 54 -19.18 4.91 -18.45
N THR A 55 -20.31 5.57 -18.21
CA THR A 55 -20.36 6.85 -17.50
C THR A 55 -19.91 6.72 -16.05
N LEU A 56 -20.34 5.70 -15.32
CA LEU A 56 -19.97 5.52 -13.89
C LEU A 56 -18.48 5.27 -13.71
N ALA A 57 -17.91 4.42 -14.57
CA ALA A 57 -16.48 4.11 -14.58
C ALA A 57 -15.61 5.36 -14.80
N ILE A 58 -15.98 6.18 -15.79
CA ILE A 58 -15.27 7.43 -16.10
C ILE A 58 -15.35 8.39 -14.91
N TRP A 59 -16.52 8.52 -14.28
CA TRP A 59 -16.68 9.36 -13.08
C TRP A 59 -15.83 8.89 -11.91
N LEU A 60 -15.79 7.58 -11.64
CA LEU A 60 -14.95 7.01 -10.58
C LEU A 60 -13.46 7.26 -10.86
N LEU A 61 -13.01 7.06 -12.10
CA LEU A 61 -11.64 7.35 -12.50
C LEU A 61 -11.29 8.83 -12.29
N VAL A 62 -12.17 9.74 -12.73
CA VAL A 62 -11.97 11.19 -12.55
C VAL A 62 -11.88 11.55 -11.07
N ILE A 63 -12.79 11.03 -10.24
CA ILE A 63 -12.79 11.28 -8.79
C ILE A 63 -11.49 10.78 -8.16
N ILE A 64 -11.06 9.56 -8.48
CA ILE A 64 -9.81 8.98 -7.94
C ILE A 64 -8.62 9.84 -8.36
N CYS A 65 -8.53 10.23 -9.62
CA CYS A 65 -7.46 11.10 -10.12
C CYS A 65 -7.43 12.44 -9.40
N ILE A 66 -8.58 13.09 -9.22
CA ILE A 66 -8.69 14.37 -8.51
C ILE A 66 -8.24 14.22 -7.05
N ILE A 67 -8.68 13.18 -6.36
CA ILE A 67 -8.30 12.93 -4.96
C ILE A 67 -6.78 12.75 -4.85
N VAL A 68 -6.18 11.93 -5.71
CA VAL A 68 -4.72 11.68 -5.70
C VAL A 68 -3.94 12.95 -6.05
N LEU A 69 -4.43 13.75 -6.99
CA LEU A 69 -3.81 15.03 -7.36
C LEU A 69 -3.85 16.03 -6.21
N ILE A 70 -5.01 16.20 -5.55
CA ILE A 70 -5.15 17.10 -4.40
C ILE A 70 -4.25 16.64 -3.26
N HIS A 71 -4.25 15.34 -2.94
CA HIS A 71 -3.38 14.74 -1.93
C HIS A 71 -1.90 15.03 -2.22
N ALA A 72 -1.45 14.81 -3.45
CA ALA A 72 -0.08 15.08 -3.86
C ALA A 72 0.26 16.58 -3.79
N ALA A 73 -0.63 17.46 -4.26
CA ALA A 73 -0.42 18.91 -4.22
C ALA A 73 -0.31 19.42 -2.77
N LEU A 74 -1.17 18.94 -1.87
CA LEU A 74 -1.14 19.29 -0.46
C LEU A 74 0.15 18.80 0.21
N LEU A 75 0.49 17.51 0.05
CA LEU A 75 1.70 16.95 0.66
C LEU A 75 2.97 17.63 0.15
N MET A 76 3.10 17.83 -1.15
CA MET A 76 4.27 18.49 -1.73
C MET A 76 4.33 19.98 -1.35
N GLY A 77 3.17 20.64 -1.23
CA GLY A 77 3.08 22.01 -0.72
C GLY A 77 3.54 22.13 0.73
N VAL A 78 3.06 21.25 1.61
CA VAL A 78 3.48 21.17 3.01
C VAL A 78 4.96 20.78 3.12
N ALA A 79 5.43 19.82 2.32
CA ALA A 79 6.84 19.43 2.28
C ALA A 79 7.74 20.62 1.97
N LYS A 80 7.37 21.42 0.95
CA LYS A 80 8.09 22.64 0.59
C LYS A 80 8.08 23.68 1.71
N LEU A 81 6.93 23.90 2.35
CA LEU A 81 6.80 24.85 3.46
C LEU A 81 7.68 24.46 4.66
N LEU A 82 7.69 23.17 4.99
CA LEU A 82 8.46 22.59 6.10
C LEU A 82 9.91 22.25 5.73
N LYS A 83 10.34 22.58 4.49
CA LYS A 83 11.68 22.28 3.95
C LYS A 83 12.08 20.81 4.10
N GLN A 84 11.11 19.92 3.92
CA GLN A 84 11.32 18.48 3.97
C GLN A 84 11.88 17.96 2.64
N ASP A 85 12.57 16.83 2.72
CA ASP A 85 13.08 16.12 1.55
C ASP A 85 11.90 15.59 0.70
N PRO A 86 11.74 16.03 -0.56
CA PRO A 86 10.63 15.62 -1.42
C PRO A 86 10.63 14.12 -1.71
N ASP A 87 11.79 13.46 -1.74
CA ASP A 87 11.86 12.01 -1.96
C ASP A 87 11.28 11.25 -0.77
N VAL A 88 11.61 11.69 0.45
CA VAL A 88 11.07 11.11 1.69
C VAL A 88 9.55 11.23 1.72
N VAL A 89 9.03 12.41 1.39
CA VAL A 89 7.59 12.67 1.36
C VAL A 89 6.91 11.88 0.25
N ALA A 90 7.53 11.77 -0.92
CA ALA A 90 6.99 10.98 -2.03
C ALA A 90 6.92 9.48 -1.67
N VAL A 91 7.98 8.94 -1.05
CA VAL A 91 8.00 7.54 -0.58
C VAL A 91 6.97 7.30 0.53
N ALA A 92 6.82 8.23 1.48
CA ALA A 92 5.80 8.14 2.52
C ALA A 92 4.37 8.21 1.94
N SER A 93 4.14 9.10 0.97
CA SER A 93 2.87 9.21 0.26
C SER A 93 2.54 7.92 -0.50
N GLN A 94 3.53 7.31 -1.16
CA GLN A 94 3.35 6.01 -1.81
C GLN A 94 3.08 4.89 -0.80
N ALA A 95 3.72 4.90 0.37
CA ALA A 95 3.46 3.91 1.41
C ALA A 95 2.01 4.00 1.92
N ASN A 96 1.41 5.20 1.90
CA ASN A 96 0.01 5.42 2.24
C ASN A 96 -0.95 4.97 1.14
N ILE A 97 -0.77 5.44 -0.11
CA ILE A 97 -1.74 5.19 -1.20
C ILE A 97 -1.55 3.80 -1.83
N GLY A 98 -0.31 3.44 -2.17
CA GLY A 98 0.01 2.22 -2.91
C GLY A 98 0.59 1.09 -2.06
N GLY A 99 0.89 1.36 -0.79
CA GLY A 99 1.38 0.37 0.17
C GLY A 99 2.88 0.09 0.06
N SER A 100 3.33 -0.95 0.77
CA SER A 100 4.75 -1.26 0.93
C SER A 100 5.47 -1.62 -0.37
N SER A 101 4.76 -2.24 -1.32
CA SER A 101 5.33 -2.71 -2.58
C SER A 101 5.62 -1.57 -3.55
N SER A 102 4.66 -0.66 -3.77
CA SER A 102 4.85 0.50 -4.65
C SER A 102 5.83 1.52 -4.04
N ALA A 103 5.80 1.71 -2.71
CA ALA A 103 6.72 2.60 -2.02
C ALA A 103 8.18 2.12 -2.12
N LEU A 104 8.41 0.80 -2.00
CA LEU A 104 9.73 0.22 -2.21
C LEU A 104 10.22 0.43 -3.65
N ALA A 105 9.32 0.26 -4.63
CA ALA A 105 9.66 0.48 -6.03
C ALA A 105 10.05 1.95 -6.28
N LEU A 106 9.31 2.90 -5.72
CA LEU A 106 9.63 4.33 -5.80
C LEU A 106 10.97 4.67 -5.13
N ALA A 107 11.22 4.16 -3.92
CA ALA A 107 12.48 4.39 -3.22
C ALA A 107 13.69 3.89 -4.04
N ARG A 108 13.52 2.77 -4.76
CA ARG A 108 14.55 2.25 -5.67
C ARG A 108 14.71 3.12 -6.91
N SER A 109 13.62 3.57 -7.54
CA SER A 109 13.71 4.41 -8.73
C SER A 109 14.31 5.79 -8.45
N LEU A 110 14.11 6.31 -7.23
CA LEU A 110 14.73 7.56 -6.75
C LEU A 110 16.21 7.38 -6.34
N GLY A 111 16.74 6.15 -6.33
CA GLY A 111 18.12 5.90 -5.91
C GLY A 111 18.34 6.10 -4.40
N ARG A 112 17.30 5.88 -3.58
CA ARG A 112 17.30 6.13 -2.12
C ARG A 112 17.28 4.82 -1.32
N PRO A 113 18.43 4.13 -1.18
CA PRO A 113 18.50 2.85 -0.44
C PRO A 113 18.16 3.00 1.03
N ASP A 114 18.40 4.17 1.61
CA ASP A 114 18.02 4.58 2.97
C ASP A 114 16.51 4.50 3.20
N LEU A 115 15.69 4.70 2.15
CA LEU A 115 14.23 4.72 2.25
C LEU A 115 13.56 3.37 1.95
N GLN A 116 14.29 2.38 1.43
CA GLN A 116 13.71 1.08 1.06
C GLN A 116 13.15 0.32 2.26
N LEU A 117 13.91 0.25 3.36
CA LEU A 117 13.45 -0.43 4.57
C LEU A 117 12.29 0.33 5.26
N PRO A 118 12.37 1.66 5.47
CA PRO A 118 11.25 2.45 5.94
C PRO A 118 9.97 2.27 5.10
N ALA A 119 10.07 2.28 3.77
CA ALA A 119 8.92 2.11 2.87
C ALA A 119 8.19 0.78 3.11
N ILE A 120 8.94 -0.31 3.25
CA ILE A 120 8.37 -1.63 3.54
C ILE A 120 7.71 -1.64 4.92
N LEU A 121 8.40 -1.13 5.94
CA LEU A 121 7.92 -1.17 7.32
C LEU A 121 6.66 -0.32 7.51
N VAL A 122 6.67 0.94 7.06
CA VAL A 122 5.52 1.84 7.22
C VAL A 122 4.32 1.34 6.43
N GLY A 123 4.52 0.88 5.18
CA GLY A 123 3.43 0.35 4.36
C GLY A 123 2.82 -0.94 4.94
N THR A 124 3.65 -1.87 5.43
CA THR A 124 3.15 -3.13 6.01
C THR A 124 2.46 -2.92 7.35
N LEU A 125 3.02 -2.08 8.23
CA LEU A 125 2.40 -1.71 9.49
C LEU A 125 1.07 -0.98 9.29
N GLY A 126 1.04 -0.02 8.34
CA GLY A 126 -0.18 0.70 7.97
C GLY A 126 -1.27 -0.24 7.47
N ASN A 127 -0.93 -1.20 6.60
CA ASN A 127 -1.88 -2.19 6.11
C ASN A 127 -2.40 -3.10 7.24
N GLY A 128 -1.51 -3.53 8.14
CA GLY A 128 -1.86 -4.31 9.33
C GLY A 128 -2.89 -3.57 10.18
N LEU A 129 -2.54 -2.38 10.66
CA LEU A 129 -3.41 -1.55 11.51
C LEU A 129 -4.72 -1.14 10.80
N GLY A 130 -4.62 -0.69 9.54
CA GLY A 130 -5.76 -0.26 8.74
C GLY A 130 -6.79 -1.37 8.55
N THR A 131 -6.36 -2.63 8.43
CA THR A 131 -7.27 -3.77 8.34
C THR A 131 -8.12 -3.89 9.60
N TYR A 132 -7.52 -3.88 10.80
CA TYR A 132 -8.29 -3.99 12.05
C TYR A 132 -9.20 -2.77 12.28
N LEU A 133 -8.67 -1.56 12.08
CA LEU A 133 -9.44 -0.33 12.26
C LEU A 133 -10.63 -0.24 11.29
N GLY A 134 -10.42 -0.63 10.02
CA GLY A 134 -11.48 -0.65 9.01
C GLY A 134 -12.61 -1.60 9.39
N PHE A 135 -12.30 -2.81 9.85
CA PHE A 135 -13.32 -3.74 10.34
C PHE A 135 -14.00 -3.27 11.63
N ALA A 136 -13.25 -2.62 12.54
CA ALA A 136 -13.83 -2.07 13.75
C ALA A 136 -14.86 -0.97 13.44
N VAL A 137 -14.54 -0.06 12.51
CA VAL A 137 -15.47 0.98 12.06
C VAL A 137 -16.66 0.37 11.32
N ALA A 138 -16.44 -0.62 10.46
CA ALA A 138 -17.51 -1.29 9.75
C ALA A 138 -18.50 -1.99 10.70
N GLU A 139 -18.01 -2.59 11.79
CA GLU A 139 -18.84 -3.20 12.81
C GLU A 139 -19.53 -2.17 13.70
N TRP A 140 -18.90 -1.01 13.96
CA TRP A 140 -19.53 0.08 14.71
C TRP A 140 -20.66 0.77 13.93
N LEU A 141 -20.57 0.82 12.60
CA LEU A 141 -21.58 1.40 11.72
C LEU A 141 -22.73 0.44 11.37
N ARG A 142 -22.64 -0.83 11.78
CA ARG A 142 -23.72 -1.83 11.63
C ARG A 142 -24.78 -1.70 12.71
#